data_AF-A0A1G8ELH9-F1
#
_entry.id   AF-A0A1G8ELH9-F1
#
_cell.length_a   1.000
_cell.length_b   1.000
_cell.length_c   1.000
_cell.angle_alpha   90.00
_cell.angle_beta   90.00
_cell.angle_gamma   90.00
#
_symmetry.space_group_name_H-M   'P 1'
#
loop_
_entity.id
_entity.type
_entity.pdbx_description
1 polymer ?
#
loop_
_entity_poly.entity_id
_entity_poly.type
_entity_poly.pdbx_seq_one_letter_code
_entity_poly.pdbx_strand_id
1 'polypeptide(L)'
;MKAFKVYDMDRMGYDGGVKYYRRQRDAERDFYDRVRNNIKHLPLASKNDFDGGRPWKITNKHWINGNVILAASFNYWEDSWTDCGTEYDIERNEIFLEVIEVM
;
A
#
# COMPACT_ATOMS: atom_id res chain seq x y z
N MET A 1 17.14 20.27 -8.30
CA MET A 1 15.68 20.44 -8.53
C MET A 1 14.91 19.45 -7.66
N LYS A 2 13.74 19.77 -7.11
CA LYS A 2 12.92 18.78 -6.37
C LYS A 2 11.90 18.10 -7.29
N ALA A 3 11.69 16.81 -7.11
CA ALA A 3 10.61 16.04 -7.74
C ALA A 3 9.92 15.17 -6.69
N PHE A 4 8.76 14.62 -7.03
CA PHE A 4 7.93 13.80 -6.15
C PHE A 4 7.77 12.42 -6.76
N LYS A 5 8.11 11.36 -6.02
CA LYS A 5 8.00 9.97 -6.42
C LYS A 5 6.78 9.35 -5.75
N VAL A 6 5.91 8.69 -6.50
CA VAL A 6 4.81 7.86 -5.97
C VAL A 6 5.06 6.44 -6.42
N TYR A 7 5.05 5.49 -5.49
CA TYR A 7 5.31 4.09 -5.79
C TYR A 7 4.58 3.17 -4.82
N ASP A 8 4.35 1.95 -5.28
CA ASP A 8 3.85 0.84 -4.47
C ASP A 8 5.05 -0.03 -4.05
N MET A 9 4.98 -0.67 -2.90
CA MET A 9 6.00 -1.59 -2.40
C MET A 9 5.33 -2.90 -2.00
N ASP A 10 5.79 -3.98 -2.60
CA ASP A 10 5.30 -5.32 -2.28
C ASP A 10 5.95 -5.88 -1.00
N ARG A 11 5.49 -7.05 -0.57
CA ARG A 11 6.01 -7.77 0.62
C ARG A 11 7.50 -8.09 0.52
N MET A 12 8.04 -8.19 -0.69
CA MET A 12 9.46 -8.49 -0.96
C MET A 12 10.33 -7.22 -0.97
N GLY A 13 9.71 -6.04 -0.87
CA GLY A 13 10.40 -4.75 -0.88
C GLY A 13 10.71 -4.23 -2.28
N TYR A 14 10.09 -4.77 -3.33
CA TYR A 14 10.25 -4.27 -4.69
C TYR A 14 9.31 -3.10 -4.98
N ASP A 15 9.85 -2.08 -5.64
CA ASP A 15 9.10 -0.91 -6.09
C ASP A 15 8.25 -1.26 -7.33
N GLY A 16 6.93 -1.17 -7.17
CA GLY A 16 5.93 -1.29 -8.21
C GLY A 16 5.33 0.06 -8.60
N GLY A 17 4.80 0.15 -9.83
CA GLY A 17 3.97 1.29 -10.26
C GLY A 17 4.62 2.67 -10.13
N VAL A 18 5.95 2.76 -10.18
CA VAL A 18 6.70 4.00 -9.89
C VAL A 18 6.33 5.12 -10.87
N LYS A 19 5.98 6.29 -10.34
CA LYS A 19 5.74 7.51 -11.12
C LYS A 19 6.42 8.72 -10.47
N TYR A 20 6.84 9.67 -11.30
CA TYR A 20 7.51 10.89 -10.87
C TYR A 20 6.73 12.13 -11.32
N TYR A 21 6.67 13.14 -10.47
CA TYR A 21 5.91 14.36 -10.67
C TYR A 21 6.77 15.59 -10.35
N ARG A 22 6.57 16.68 -11.10
CA ARG A 22 7.19 17.98 -10.81
C ARG A 22 6.44 18.77 -9.75
N ARG A 23 5.12 18.55 -9.61
CA ARG A 23 4.24 19.26 -8.68
C ARG A 23 3.72 18.30 -7.61
N GLN A 24 3.82 18.70 -6.35
CA GLN A 24 3.36 17.90 -5.21
C GLN A 24 1.88 17.53 -5.33
N ARG A 25 1.03 18.47 -5.71
CA ARG A 25 -0.43 18.27 -5.83
C ARG A 25 -0.79 17.14 -6.79
N ASP A 26 -0.04 16.97 -7.87
CA ASP A 26 -0.29 15.90 -8.84
C ASP A 26 0.11 14.53 -8.27
N ALA A 27 1.20 14.49 -7.50
CA ALA A 27 1.64 13.29 -6.78
C ALA A 27 0.65 12.90 -5.66
N GLU A 28 0.16 13.87 -4.89
CA GLU A 28 -0.84 13.62 -3.84
C GLU A 28 -2.14 13.05 -4.42
N ARG A 29 -2.59 13.58 -5.57
CA ARG A 29 -3.76 13.04 -6.25
C ARG A 29 -3.56 11.58 -6.66
N ASP A 30 -2.43 11.24 -7.30
CA ASP A 30 -2.11 9.86 -7.67
C ASP A 30 -2.04 8.95 -6.44
N PHE A 31 -1.41 9.41 -5.35
CA PHE A 31 -1.37 8.69 -4.08
C PHE A 31 -2.78 8.36 -3.55
N TYR A 32 -3.66 9.37 -3.44
CA TYR A 32 -5.03 9.15 -2.94
C TYR A 32 -5.88 8.29 -3.88
N ASP A 33 -5.67 8.39 -5.19
CA ASP A 33 -6.36 7.55 -6.17
C ASP A 33 -5.93 6.07 -6.01
N ARG A 34 -4.64 5.79 -5.82
CA ARG A 34 -4.14 4.43 -5.54
C ARG A 34 -4.66 3.87 -4.22
N VAL A 35 -4.68 4.70 -3.17
CA VAL A 35 -5.28 4.35 -1.87
C VAL A 35 -6.74 3.98 -2.05
N ARG A 36 -7.51 4.80 -2.77
CA ARG A 36 -8.93 4.56 -3.02
C ARG A 36 -9.16 3.29 -3.83
N ASN A 37 -8.33 3.02 -4.83
CA ASN A 37 -8.43 1.82 -5.65
C ASN A 37 -8.14 0.55 -4.84
N ASN A 38 -7.09 0.56 -4.01
CA ASN A 38 -6.80 -0.56 -3.09
C ASN A 38 -7.95 -0.83 -2.12
N ILE A 39 -8.63 0.21 -1.63
CA ILE A 39 -9.80 0.07 -0.75
C ILE A 39 -11.02 -0.52 -1.49
N LYS A 40 -11.19 -0.21 -2.78
CA LYS A 40 -12.37 -0.62 -3.57
C LYS A 40 -12.26 -2.01 -4.20
N HIS A 41 -11.05 -2.45 -4.53
CA HIS A 41 -10.85 -3.70 -5.27
C HIS A 41 -10.79 -4.95 -4.39
N LEU A 42 -10.60 -4.79 -3.08
CA LEU A 42 -10.49 -5.92 -2.16
C LEU A 42 -11.69 -5.96 -1.21
N PRO A 43 -12.31 -7.13 -0.98
CA PRO A 43 -13.39 -7.26 -0.02
C PRO A 43 -12.87 -6.85 1.36
N LEU A 44 -13.33 -5.69 1.85
CA LEU A 44 -13.05 -5.25 3.20
C LEU A 44 -13.84 -6.15 4.17
N ALA A 45 -13.21 -6.51 5.28
CA ALA A 45 -13.84 -7.31 6.31
C ALA A 45 -15.13 -6.65 6.83
N SER A 46 -16.18 -7.45 6.95
CA SER A 46 -17.50 -7.15 7.49
C SER A 46 -17.58 -7.38 8.99
N LYS A 47 -18.70 -6.97 9.61
CA LYS A 47 -18.91 -7.15 11.06
C LYS A 47 -18.91 -8.62 11.51
N ASN A 48 -19.22 -9.55 10.62
CA ASN A 48 -19.24 -10.97 10.95
C ASN A 48 -17.83 -11.61 10.89
N ASP A 49 -16.83 -10.88 10.37
CA ASP A 49 -15.42 -11.29 10.42
C ASP A 49 -14.78 -11.03 11.79
N PHE A 50 -15.46 -10.29 12.70
CA PHE A 50 -14.98 -9.95 14.05
C PHE A 50 -15.01 -11.12 15.04
N ASP A 51 -15.83 -12.15 14.81
CA ASP A 51 -16.03 -13.25 15.77
C ASP A 51 -15.18 -14.51 15.51
N GLY A 52 -14.17 -14.45 14.62
CA GLY A 52 -13.18 -15.54 14.52
C GLY A 52 -12.48 -15.78 13.18
N GLY A 53 -12.49 -14.82 12.24
CA GLY A 53 -12.03 -15.08 10.87
C GLY A 53 -10.61 -14.63 10.53
N ARG A 54 -10.34 -13.32 10.52
CA ARG A 54 -9.27 -12.75 9.65
C ARG A 54 -8.79 -11.37 10.14
N PRO A 55 -7.48 -11.04 10.27
CA PRO A 55 -7.06 -9.84 10.97
C PRO A 55 -6.95 -8.54 10.15
N TRP A 56 -7.45 -7.48 10.80
CA TRP A 56 -6.96 -6.11 11.01
C TRP A 56 -6.19 -5.35 9.91
N LYS A 57 -6.72 -4.14 9.61
CA LYS A 57 -5.98 -3.01 9.04
C LYS A 57 -5.18 -2.32 10.15
N ILE A 58 -3.87 -2.60 10.23
CA ILE A 58 -2.95 -1.86 11.11
C ILE A 58 -2.38 -0.67 10.33
N THR A 59 -2.76 0.55 10.69
CA THR A 59 -2.04 1.76 10.28
C THR A 59 -0.79 1.88 11.14
N ASN A 60 0.34 1.33 10.65
CA ASN A 60 1.59 1.47 11.36
C ASN A 60 2.16 2.88 11.14
N LYS A 61 2.27 3.64 12.22
CA LYS A 61 2.85 4.99 12.25
C LYS A 61 4.37 4.90 12.44
N HIS A 62 5.13 4.16 11.64
CA HIS A 62 6.59 4.13 11.85
C HIS A 62 7.46 4.02 10.59
N TRP A 63 8.54 4.81 10.65
CA TRP A 63 9.65 5.04 9.71
C TRP A 63 9.29 5.78 8.42
N ILE A 64 8.65 6.93 8.56
CA ILE A 64 8.79 8.01 7.57
C ILE A 64 10.26 8.44 7.63
N ASN A 65 11.12 7.85 6.80
CA ASN A 65 12.41 8.45 6.46
C ASN A 65 12.12 9.86 5.95
N GLY A 66 12.96 10.85 6.29
CA GLY A 66 12.65 12.29 6.14
C GLY A 66 12.25 12.78 4.73
N ASN A 67 12.35 11.93 3.72
CA ASN A 67 11.93 12.19 2.35
C ASN A 67 10.49 11.75 2.03
N VAL A 68 9.86 10.90 2.85
CA VAL A 68 8.48 10.43 2.66
C VAL A 68 7.50 11.50 3.18
N ILE A 69 6.57 11.95 2.33
CA ILE A 69 5.50 12.91 2.70
C ILE A 69 4.25 12.15 3.13
N LEU A 70 3.89 11.09 2.41
CA LEU A 70 2.70 10.26 2.69
C LEU A 70 3.06 8.78 2.57
N ALA A 71 2.47 7.97 3.43
CA ALA A 71 2.56 6.52 3.38
C ALA A 71 1.20 5.90 3.73
N ALA A 72 0.84 4.84 3.03
CA ALA A 72 -0.34 4.03 3.32
C ALA A 72 0.04 2.55 3.25
N SER A 73 -0.42 1.77 4.24
CA SER A 73 -0.17 0.34 4.32
C SER A 73 -1.49 -0.41 4.28
N PHE A 74 -1.59 -1.42 3.42
CA PHE A 74 -2.75 -2.26 3.21
C PHE A 74 -2.34 -3.70 3.47
N ASN A 75 -3.09 -4.36 4.36
CA ASN A 75 -2.94 -5.80 4.57
C ASN A 75 -4.26 -6.44 4.12
N TYR A 76 -4.16 -7.51 3.33
CA TYR A 76 -5.30 -8.24 2.82
C TYR A 76 -5.02 -9.73 2.85
N TRP A 77 -6.08 -10.51 2.96
CA TRP A 77 -5.98 -11.96 2.88
C TRP A 77 -5.97 -12.40 1.43
N GLU A 78 -5.00 -13.25 1.11
CA GLU A 78 -4.99 -14.01 -0.13
C GLU A 78 -5.20 -15.49 0.22
N ASP A 79 -6.09 -16.14 -0.51
CA ASP A 79 -6.23 -17.59 -0.51
C ASP A 79 -5.62 -18.16 -1.79
N SER A 80 -4.72 -19.12 -1.62
CA SER A 80 -4.08 -19.82 -2.74
C SER A 80 -4.40 -21.31 -2.65
N TRP A 81 -4.72 -21.90 -3.79
CA TRP A 81 -5.01 -23.33 -3.87
C TRP A 81 -3.71 -24.09 -4.16
N THR A 82 -3.31 -24.95 -3.24
CA THR A 82 -2.14 -25.83 -3.35
C THR A 82 -2.56 -27.28 -3.51
N ASP A 83 -1.59 -28.17 -3.70
CA ASP A 83 -1.80 -29.62 -3.80
C ASP A 83 -2.25 -30.25 -2.48
N CYS A 84 -2.04 -29.57 -1.35
CA CYS A 84 -2.43 -30.00 0.00
C CYS A 84 -3.65 -29.25 0.59
N GLY A 85 -4.27 -28.31 -0.14
CA GLY A 85 -5.50 -27.63 0.26
C GLY A 85 -5.51 -26.15 -0.07
N THR A 86 -6.30 -25.37 0.66
CA THR A 86 -6.27 -23.90 0.58
C THR A 86 -5.34 -23.35 1.64
N GLU A 87 -4.31 -22.63 1.22
CA GLU A 87 -3.46 -21.85 2.11
C GLU A 87 -3.98 -20.42 2.18
N TYR A 88 -3.90 -19.83 3.37
CA TYR A 88 -4.31 -18.45 3.62
C TYR A 88 -3.09 -17.67 4.08
N ASP A 89 -2.73 -16.61 3.38
CA ASP A 89 -1.63 -15.73 3.76
C ASP A 89 -2.10 -14.27 3.85
N ILE A 90 -1.37 -13.47 4.62
CA ILE A 90 -1.57 -12.04 4.72
C ILE A 90 -0.58 -11.36 3.79
N GLU A 91 -1.10 -10.82 2.70
CA GLU A 91 -0.33 -9.97 1.80
C GLU A 91 -0.32 -8.53 2.29
N ARG A 92 0.82 -7.87 2.04
CA ARG A 92 1.04 -6.47 2.38
C ARG A 92 1.39 -5.69 1.14
N ASN A 93 0.65 -4.62 0.90
CA ASN A 93 0.96 -3.62 -0.10
C ASN A 93 1.10 -2.25 0.56
N GLU A 94 2.16 -1.54 0.24
CA GLU A 94 2.40 -0.20 0.76
C GLU A 94 2.47 0.80 -0.39
N ILE A 95 1.97 2.01 -0.17
CA ILE A 95 2.00 3.09 -1.15
C ILE A 95 2.73 4.25 -0.49
N PHE A 96 3.68 4.82 -1.19
CA PHE A 96 4.53 5.89 -0.69
C PHE A 96 4.50 7.09 -1.64
N LEU A 97 4.58 8.28 -1.05
CA LEU A 97 4.88 9.53 -1.73
C LEU A 97 6.15 10.11 -1.11
N GLU A 98 7.19 10.28 -1.90
CA GLU A 98 8.50 10.79 -1.49
C GLU A 98 8.89 12.07 -2.23
N VAL A 99 9.66 12.94 -1.57
CA VAL A 99 10.44 14.00 -2.22
C VAL A 99 11.80 13.44 -2.60
N ILE A 100 12.21 13.67 -3.84
CA ILE A 100 13.54 13.35 -4.33
C ILE A 100 14.26 14.61 -4.79
N GLU A 101 15.57 14.65 -4.56
CA GLU A 101 16.45 15.66 -5.14
C GLU A 101 16.98 15.14 -6.48
N VAL A 102 16.75 15.92 -7.53
CA VAL A 102 17.25 15.68 -8.88
C VAL A 102 18.40 16.65 -9.11
N MET A 103 19.62 16.12 -9.23
CA MET A 103 20.82 16.89 -9.58
C MET A 103 20.84 17.26 -11.05
#